data_AF-A0A0M4LMH5-F1
#
_entry.id   AF-A0A0M4LMH5-F1
#
_cell.length_a   1.000
_cell.length_b   1.000
_cell.length_c   1.000
_cell.angle_alpha   90.00
_cell.angle_beta   90.00
_cell.angle_gamma   90.00
#
_symmetry.space_group_name_H-M   'P 1'
#
loop_
_entity.id
_entity.type
_entity.pdbx_description
1 polymer ?
#
loop_
_entity_poly.entity_id
_entity_poly.type
_entity_poly.pdbx_seq_one_letter_code
_entity_poly.pdbx_strand_id
1 'polypeptide(L)'
;MAFDSTPWFVGGGAQHSPEVARGFAYSATSGLEGISGVTDLRVQAQSVPNGTVRILPGNAVILNRYPGAAGQSYTLQSRTATDVPIAPTGSSGGRTDLVVARVLDPQYEGAAPTDPTAFEYARPFVIQGVPASIKTFKELGLNYPAIALAKVTIPANTATITAAMITGLRRVTQAFKDGDTLVIFPTAENVMPVAGYGSWPLTAAQKPTVSVPVWATSVTIQATVTGVVYTKGTNGTDSKAGARTGFGSSDPSENGIIIQDAEDSGGRYTYSWLGKHLIDASMRDTDQVINLQATRSAGTGNWKIDNQSQIMIRYEFRGGAQ
;
A
#
# COMPACT_ATOMS: atom_id res chain seq x y z
N MET A 1 4.67 -29.72 28.05
CA MET A 1 3.32 -29.18 28.30
C MET A 1 2.72 -28.76 26.95
N ALA A 2 1.40 -28.88 26.77
CA ALA A 2 0.74 -28.57 25.50
C ALA A 2 0.50 -27.06 25.28
N PHE A 3 0.39 -26.28 26.35
CA PHE A 3 0.26 -24.83 26.34
C PHE A 3 1.32 -24.19 27.23
N ASP A 4 1.62 -22.92 26.97
CA ASP A 4 2.35 -22.07 27.94
C ASP A 4 1.50 -21.92 29.21
N SER A 5 2.13 -21.89 30.37
CA SER A 5 1.44 -21.90 31.67
C SER A 5 0.75 -20.57 31.97
N THR A 6 1.23 -19.46 31.40
CA THR A 6 0.71 -18.12 31.66
C THR A 6 0.41 -17.36 30.36
N PRO A 7 -0.87 -17.05 30.06
CA PRO A 7 -1.23 -16.22 28.90
C PRO A 7 -0.95 -14.71 29.13
N TRP A 8 -0.98 -13.93 28.05
CA TRP A 8 -0.80 -12.46 28.05
C TRP A 8 -2.11 -11.72 28.40
N PHE A 9 -2.24 -10.89 29.43
CA PHE A 9 -1.51 -10.71 30.69
C PHE A 9 -2.48 -11.06 31.84
N VAL A 10 -2.14 -12.04 32.69
CA VAL A 10 -2.93 -12.38 33.89
C VAL A 10 -2.37 -11.64 35.11
N GLY A 11 -3.25 -11.04 35.91
CA GLY A 11 -2.87 -10.29 37.13
C GLY A 11 -2.33 -11.18 38.25
N GLY A 12 -1.98 -10.57 39.40
CA GLY A 12 -1.53 -11.29 40.58
C GLY A 12 -0.04 -11.68 40.60
N GLY A 13 0.78 -11.05 39.74
CA GLY A 13 2.23 -11.26 39.71
C GLY A 13 2.70 -12.46 38.87
N ALA A 14 1.81 -13.09 38.11
CA ALA A 14 2.17 -14.16 37.19
C ALA A 14 3.11 -13.65 36.08
N GLN A 15 4.22 -14.37 35.85
CA GLN A 15 5.17 -14.07 34.78
C GLN A 15 4.76 -14.77 33.49
N HIS A 16 4.79 -14.07 32.36
CA HIS A 16 4.59 -14.66 31.04
C HIS A 16 5.93 -14.95 30.36
N SER A 17 5.92 -15.85 29.38
CA SER A 17 7.09 -16.09 28.54
C SER A 17 7.29 -14.98 27.48
N PRO A 18 8.53 -14.73 27.01
CA PRO A 18 8.77 -13.87 25.85
C PRO A 18 8.06 -14.37 24.57
N GLU A 19 7.88 -15.68 24.43
CA GLU A 19 7.22 -16.32 23.28
C GLU A 19 5.76 -15.90 23.19
N VAL A 20 5.05 -15.83 24.32
CA VAL A 20 3.66 -15.36 24.39
C VAL A 20 3.55 -13.91 23.92
N ALA A 21 4.49 -13.04 24.32
CA ALA A 21 4.55 -11.64 23.87
C ALA A 21 4.82 -11.52 22.36
N ARG A 22 5.80 -12.29 21.85
CA ARG A 22 6.13 -12.33 20.41
C ARG A 22 4.98 -12.95 19.60
N GLY A 23 4.25 -13.89 20.18
CA GLY A 23 3.05 -14.51 19.60
C GLY A 23 1.89 -13.53 19.46
N PHE A 24 1.75 -12.58 20.38
CA PHE A 24 0.79 -11.47 20.23
C PHE A 24 1.14 -10.60 19.02
N ALA A 25 2.40 -10.17 18.87
CA ALA A 25 2.82 -9.36 17.72
C ALA A 25 2.62 -10.10 16.38
N TYR A 26 2.91 -11.41 16.35
CA TYR A 26 2.62 -12.26 15.19
C TYR A 26 1.12 -12.30 14.89
N SER A 27 0.29 -12.55 15.90
CA SER A 27 -1.17 -12.65 15.73
C SER A 27 -1.80 -11.33 15.29
N ALA A 28 -1.36 -10.22 15.89
CA ALA A 28 -1.84 -8.87 15.56
C ALA A 28 -1.54 -8.47 14.10
N THR A 29 -0.50 -9.04 13.51
CA THR A 29 -0.10 -8.76 12.12
C THR A 29 -0.40 -9.92 11.17
N SER A 30 -1.05 -10.99 11.65
CA SER A 30 -1.25 -12.23 10.90
C SER A 30 0.05 -12.82 10.32
N GLY A 31 1.17 -12.66 11.04
CA GLY A 31 2.49 -13.12 10.64
C GLY A 31 3.16 -12.31 9.52
N LEU A 32 2.64 -11.12 9.22
CA LEU A 32 3.27 -10.19 8.28
C LEU A 32 4.47 -9.47 8.92
N GLU A 33 5.42 -9.06 8.08
CA GLU A 33 6.59 -8.29 8.50
C GLU A 33 6.74 -7.02 7.64
N GLY A 34 7.42 -6.02 8.20
CA GLY A 34 7.63 -4.75 7.53
C GLY A 34 7.86 -3.58 8.49
N ILE A 35 7.81 -2.37 7.96
CA ILE A 35 7.83 -1.13 8.72
C ILE A 35 6.41 -0.72 9.13
N SER A 36 6.25 -0.01 10.24
CA SER A 36 4.92 0.39 10.74
C SER A 36 4.34 1.59 9.98
N GLY A 37 5.12 2.64 9.77
CA GLY A 37 4.74 3.82 8.97
C GLY A 37 5.51 3.92 7.65
N VAL A 38 5.01 4.67 6.66
CA VAL A 38 5.68 4.80 5.34
C VAL A 38 7.06 5.46 5.39
N THR A 39 7.28 6.32 6.40
CA THR A 39 8.55 7.04 6.61
C THR A 39 9.53 6.27 7.50
N ASP A 40 9.07 5.24 8.21
CA ASP A 40 9.84 4.55 9.23
C ASP A 40 11.07 3.87 8.63
N LEU A 41 12.21 3.99 9.34
CA LEU A 41 13.47 3.32 8.99
C LEU A 41 13.97 3.62 7.57
N ARG A 42 13.62 4.79 7.01
CA ARG A 42 14.06 5.18 5.67
C ARG A 42 15.58 5.31 5.63
N VAL A 43 16.19 4.63 4.66
CA VAL A 43 17.60 4.78 4.35
C VAL A 43 17.78 5.95 3.38
N GLN A 44 18.69 6.86 3.71
CA GLN A 44 19.03 8.04 2.92
C GLN A 44 20.55 8.23 2.87
N ALA A 45 21.02 8.90 1.82
CA ALA A 45 22.40 9.39 1.82
C ALA A 45 22.53 10.53 2.85
N GLN A 46 23.75 10.77 3.33
CA GLN A 46 24.04 11.95 4.13
C GLN A 46 23.78 13.23 3.33
N SER A 47 23.49 14.33 4.03
CA SER A 47 23.33 15.65 3.40
C SER A 47 24.60 16.08 2.64
N VAL A 48 25.76 15.72 3.18
CA VAL A 48 27.05 15.73 2.48
C VAL A 48 27.45 14.27 2.21
N PRO A 49 27.40 13.80 0.96
CA PRO A 49 27.73 12.41 0.63
C PRO A 49 29.08 11.97 1.21
N ASN A 50 29.08 10.83 1.90
CA ASN A 50 30.27 10.20 2.47
C ASN A 50 30.13 8.65 2.43
N GLY A 51 31.00 7.91 3.11
CA GLY A 51 30.98 6.45 3.16
C GLY A 51 29.90 5.82 4.07
N THR A 52 28.86 6.58 4.43
CA THR A 52 27.79 6.12 5.31
C THR A 52 26.41 6.39 4.71
N VAL A 53 25.42 5.61 5.15
CA VAL A 53 23.99 5.90 4.94
C VAL A 53 23.32 6.18 6.27
N ARG A 54 22.31 7.05 6.27
CA ARG A 54 21.50 7.36 7.45
C ARG A 54 20.20 6.58 7.41
N ILE A 55 19.89 5.89 8.50
CA ILE A 55 18.58 5.27 8.74
C ILE A 55 17.78 6.20 9.64
N LEU A 56 16.61 6.66 9.18
CA LEU A 56 15.73 7.51 9.98
C LEU A 56 15.04 6.74 11.13
N PRO A 57 14.56 7.42 12.18
CA PRO A 57 13.73 6.81 13.21
C PRO A 57 12.51 6.08 12.62
N GLY A 58 11.96 5.12 13.36
CA GLY A 58 10.77 4.38 12.95
C GLY A 58 10.62 3.05 13.64
N ASN A 59 9.52 2.36 13.34
CA ASN A 59 9.19 1.07 13.92
C ASN A 59 9.06 0.00 12.84
N ALA A 60 9.22 -1.25 13.24
CA ALA A 60 9.03 -2.39 12.37
C ALA A 60 8.61 -3.64 13.13
N VAL A 61 8.01 -4.56 12.40
CA VAL A 61 7.69 -5.92 12.84
C VAL A 61 8.52 -6.88 12.00
N ILE A 62 9.28 -7.76 12.65
CA ILE A 62 10.16 -8.72 12.01
C ILE A 62 9.72 -10.12 12.39
N LEU A 63 9.44 -10.95 11.38
CA LEU A 63 9.10 -12.34 11.61
C LEU A 63 10.29 -13.08 12.23
N ASN A 64 10.04 -13.84 13.30
CA ASN A 64 11.06 -14.70 13.88
C ASN A 64 11.34 -15.87 12.93
N ARG A 65 12.59 -15.97 12.48
CA ARG A 65 13.03 -17.01 11.53
C ARG A 65 13.92 -18.06 12.16
N TYR A 66 14.25 -17.92 13.45
CA TYR A 66 15.06 -18.92 14.12
C TYR A 66 14.34 -20.28 14.14
N PRO A 67 15.08 -21.40 14.01
CA PRO A 67 14.50 -22.73 14.12
C PRO A 67 13.72 -22.90 15.44
N GLY A 68 12.50 -23.42 15.36
CA GLY A 68 11.64 -23.65 16.52
C GLY A 68 10.85 -22.43 17.02
N ALA A 69 10.97 -21.27 16.36
CA ALA A 69 10.29 -20.03 16.77
C ALA A 69 9.11 -19.63 15.86
N ALA A 70 8.49 -20.61 15.20
CA ALA A 70 7.34 -20.37 14.33
C ALA A 70 6.17 -19.73 15.09
N GLY A 71 5.42 -18.84 14.43
CA GLY A 71 4.28 -18.15 15.05
C GLY A 71 4.68 -16.98 15.97
N GLN A 72 5.91 -16.48 15.86
CA GLN A 72 6.43 -15.38 16.68
C GLN A 72 6.94 -14.23 15.80
N SER A 73 6.81 -12.99 16.27
CA SER A 73 7.40 -11.81 15.63
C SER A 73 7.98 -10.85 16.67
N TYR A 74 9.08 -10.21 16.31
CA TYR A 74 9.67 -9.13 17.09
C TYR A 74 9.07 -7.80 16.64
N THR A 75 8.86 -6.90 17.60
CA THR A 75 8.63 -5.49 17.32
C THR A 75 9.92 -4.73 17.63
N LEU A 76 10.28 -3.77 16.79
CA LEU A 76 11.46 -2.93 16.98
C LEU A 76 11.09 -1.46 16.84
N GLN A 77 11.85 -0.64 17.54
CA GLN A 77 11.74 0.81 17.50
C GLN A 77 13.15 1.40 17.45
N SER A 78 13.41 2.22 16.44
CA SER A 78 14.54 3.16 16.45
C SER A 78 14.01 4.55 16.78
N ARG A 79 14.47 5.11 17.90
CA ARG A 79 14.04 6.46 18.35
C ARG A 79 14.84 7.59 17.72
N THR A 80 16.04 7.29 17.22
CA THR A 80 16.97 8.26 16.67
C THR A 80 17.47 7.80 15.31
N ALA A 81 18.04 8.72 14.54
CA ALA A 81 18.67 8.36 13.28
C ALA A 81 20.03 7.69 13.56
N THR A 82 20.36 6.66 12.80
CA THR A 82 21.63 5.94 12.94
C THR A 82 22.39 5.96 11.63
N ASP A 83 23.67 6.31 11.71
CA ASP A 83 24.57 6.31 10.56
C ASP A 83 25.27 4.95 10.46
N VAL A 84 25.18 4.31 9.30
CA VAL A 84 25.68 2.97 9.04
C VAL A 84 26.80 3.04 8.02
N PRO A 85 28.01 2.56 8.35
CA PRO A 85 29.12 2.56 7.40
C PRO A 85 28.88 1.55 6.27
N ILE A 86 29.22 1.97 5.05
CA ILE A 86 29.22 1.12 3.86
C ILE A 86 30.67 0.99 3.40
N ALA A 87 31.16 -0.25 3.29
CA ALA A 87 32.53 -0.46 2.86
C ALA A 87 32.72 0.04 1.42
N PRO A 88 33.87 0.66 1.08
CA PRO A 88 34.16 1.08 -0.28
C PRO A 88 34.38 -0.11 -1.21
N THR A 89 34.23 0.11 -2.52
CA THR A 89 34.61 -0.85 -3.57
C THR A 89 36.00 -0.53 -4.11
N GLY A 90 36.74 -1.57 -4.49
CA GLY A 90 38.00 -1.43 -5.21
C GLY A 90 37.81 -1.37 -6.72
N SER A 91 38.91 -1.55 -7.46
CA SER A 91 38.93 -1.55 -8.93
C SER A 91 38.37 -2.82 -9.57
N SER A 92 38.17 -3.88 -8.78
CA SER A 92 37.74 -5.20 -9.22
C SER A 92 36.27 -5.29 -9.66
N GLY A 93 35.45 -4.24 -9.41
CA GLY A 93 34.07 -4.17 -9.86
C GLY A 93 33.14 -3.47 -8.86
N GLY A 94 31.93 -3.14 -9.31
CA GLY A 94 30.87 -2.68 -8.41
C GLY A 94 30.25 -3.83 -7.61
N ARG A 95 29.52 -3.52 -6.55
CA ARG A 95 28.71 -4.50 -5.80
C ARG A 95 27.39 -3.92 -5.34
N THR A 96 26.47 -4.79 -4.95
CA THR A 96 25.24 -4.39 -4.26
C THR A 96 25.31 -4.87 -2.82
N ASP A 97 25.04 -3.98 -1.88
CA ASP A 97 24.96 -4.29 -0.45
C ASP A 97 23.52 -4.16 0.03
N LEU A 98 23.10 -4.96 1.00
CA LEU A 98 21.76 -4.92 1.60
C LEU A 98 21.86 -4.35 3.02
N VAL A 99 21.18 -3.24 3.25
CA VAL A 99 21.00 -2.65 4.58
C VAL A 99 19.73 -3.23 5.20
N VAL A 100 19.87 -3.86 6.36
CA VAL A 100 18.77 -4.54 7.07
C VAL A 100 18.65 -4.03 8.50
N ALA A 101 17.44 -4.08 9.05
CA ALA A 101 17.24 -4.10 10.50
C ALA A 101 17.21 -5.57 10.93
N ARG A 102 18.11 -5.96 11.83
CA ARG A 102 18.26 -7.34 12.31
C ARG A 102 17.95 -7.40 13.80
N VAL A 103 17.30 -8.49 14.22
CA VAL A 103 17.24 -8.89 15.62
C VAL A 103 18.29 -9.98 15.85
N LEU A 104 19.06 -9.82 16.91
CA LEU A 104 20.01 -10.79 17.43
C LEU A 104 19.48 -11.25 18.79
N ASP A 105 18.97 -12.47 18.85
CA ASP A 105 18.40 -13.03 20.07
C ASP A 105 19.31 -14.15 20.62
N PRO A 106 20.00 -13.91 21.75
CA PRO A 106 20.84 -14.90 22.43
C PRO A 106 20.12 -16.18 22.83
N GLN A 107 18.78 -16.17 22.87
CA GLN A 107 17.99 -17.38 23.07
C GLN A 107 18.18 -18.40 21.93
N TYR A 108 18.44 -17.93 20.71
CA TYR A 108 18.50 -18.75 19.50
C TYR A 108 19.87 -18.75 18.82
N GLU A 109 20.64 -17.66 18.91
CA GLU A 109 21.98 -17.58 18.31
C GLU A 109 22.96 -16.77 19.16
N GLY A 110 24.24 -17.12 19.08
CA GLY A 110 25.32 -16.38 19.75
C GLY A 110 25.45 -16.71 21.24
N ALA A 111 26.42 -16.05 21.87
CA ALA A 111 26.64 -16.16 23.31
C ALA A 111 25.72 -15.20 24.07
N ALA A 112 25.28 -15.61 25.26
CA ALA A 112 24.57 -14.72 26.16
C ALA A 112 25.43 -13.47 26.46
N PRO A 113 24.87 -12.27 26.34
CA PRO A 113 25.61 -11.05 26.64
C PRO A 113 25.96 -11.00 28.12
N THR A 114 27.15 -10.49 28.44
CA THR A 114 27.59 -10.29 29.82
C THR A 114 26.67 -9.35 30.59
N ASP A 115 26.15 -8.32 29.91
CA ASP A 115 25.13 -7.42 30.42
C ASP A 115 23.93 -7.38 29.44
N PRO A 116 22.81 -8.04 29.80
CA PRO A 116 21.59 -8.02 29.00
C PRO A 116 20.98 -6.63 28.81
N THR A 117 21.29 -5.64 29.66
CA THR A 117 20.68 -4.31 29.59
C THR A 117 21.41 -3.38 28.63
N ALA A 118 22.70 -3.63 28.39
CA ALA A 118 23.54 -2.85 27.49
C ALA A 118 23.65 -3.45 26.07
N PHE A 119 23.06 -4.63 25.85
CA PHE A 119 23.19 -5.34 24.58
C PHE A 119 22.23 -4.80 23.50
N GLU A 120 22.76 -4.57 22.30
CA GLU A 120 21.97 -4.13 21.15
C GLU A 120 21.29 -5.32 20.45
N TYR A 121 20.14 -5.73 20.97
CA TYR A 121 19.33 -6.82 20.40
C TYR A 121 18.78 -6.49 19.01
N ALA A 122 18.44 -5.23 18.74
CA ALA A 122 17.93 -4.77 17.46
C ALA A 122 18.92 -3.75 16.88
N ARG A 123 19.51 -4.07 15.72
CA ARG A 123 20.60 -3.28 15.15
C ARG A 123 20.53 -3.19 13.63
N PRO A 124 21.07 -2.11 13.03
CA PRO A 124 21.35 -2.11 11.61
C PRO A 124 22.46 -3.11 11.27
N PHE A 125 22.35 -3.76 10.12
CA PHE A 125 23.37 -4.67 9.62
C PHE A 125 23.50 -4.54 8.10
N VAL A 126 24.72 -4.69 7.59
CA VAL A 126 25.02 -4.59 6.15
C VAL A 126 25.49 -5.95 5.67
N ILE A 127 24.78 -6.51 4.70
CA ILE A 127 25.15 -7.74 4.02
C ILE A 127 25.78 -7.34 2.69
N GLN A 128 27.08 -7.59 2.54
CA GLN A 128 27.80 -7.19 1.35
C GLN A 128 27.64 -8.18 0.20
N GLY A 129 27.65 -7.68 -1.03
CA GLY A 129 27.73 -8.52 -2.23
C GLY A 129 26.48 -9.37 -2.50
N VAL A 130 25.30 -8.85 -2.19
CA VAL A 130 24.02 -9.51 -2.51
C VAL A 130 23.70 -9.42 -4.01
N PRO A 131 22.81 -10.29 -4.53
CA PRO A 131 22.34 -10.18 -5.92
C PRO A 131 21.72 -8.82 -6.22
N ALA A 132 22.04 -8.22 -7.38
CA ALA A 132 21.52 -6.90 -7.76
C ALA A 132 19.99 -6.87 -7.91
N SER A 133 19.37 -8.02 -8.20
CA SER A 133 17.91 -8.19 -8.34
C SER A 133 17.17 -8.28 -7.00
N ILE A 134 17.87 -8.39 -5.87
CA ILE A 134 17.28 -8.61 -4.54
C ILE A 134 16.12 -7.66 -4.25
N LYS A 135 14.99 -8.20 -3.81
CA LYS A 135 13.81 -7.41 -3.40
C LYS A 135 13.46 -7.57 -1.94
N THR A 136 13.77 -8.74 -1.36
CA THR A 136 13.43 -9.07 0.01
C THR A 136 14.59 -9.75 0.72
N PHE A 137 14.64 -9.65 2.05
CA PHE A 137 15.64 -10.36 2.85
C PHE A 137 15.49 -11.89 2.74
N LYS A 138 14.24 -12.38 2.58
CA LYS A 138 13.92 -13.82 2.49
C LYS A 138 14.62 -14.52 1.31
N GLU A 139 14.89 -13.81 0.22
CA GLU A 139 15.60 -14.35 -0.96
C GLU A 139 17.03 -14.80 -0.64
N LEU A 140 17.63 -14.34 0.46
CA LEU A 140 18.97 -14.78 0.89
C LEU A 140 18.97 -16.16 1.57
N GLY A 141 17.80 -16.73 1.91
CA GLY A 141 17.71 -18.05 2.56
C GLY A 141 18.32 -18.10 3.97
N LEU A 142 18.42 -16.96 4.65
CA LEU A 142 19.00 -16.84 5.98
C LEU A 142 17.93 -17.07 7.07
N ASN A 143 18.33 -17.76 8.15
CA ASN A 143 17.43 -18.21 9.21
C ASN A 143 17.41 -17.28 10.44
N TYR A 144 17.97 -16.08 10.35
CA TYR A 144 17.88 -15.08 11.41
C TYR A 144 16.84 -14.00 11.07
N PRO A 145 16.18 -13.41 12.07
CA PRO A 145 15.17 -12.38 11.87
C PRO A 145 15.79 -11.06 11.40
N ALA A 146 15.48 -10.66 10.17
CA ALA A 146 15.78 -9.34 9.66
C ALA A 146 14.77 -8.89 8.60
N ILE A 147 14.66 -7.57 8.38
CA ILE A 147 13.92 -6.97 7.26
C ILE A 147 14.84 -6.13 6.39
N ALA A 148 14.62 -6.17 5.08
CA ALA A 148 15.33 -5.34 4.12
C ALA A 148 14.84 -3.88 4.20
N LEU A 149 15.75 -2.93 4.40
CA LEU A 149 15.44 -1.51 4.40
C LEU A 149 15.78 -0.88 3.04
N ALA A 150 16.99 -1.13 2.55
CA ALA A 150 17.42 -0.65 1.24
C ALA A 150 18.53 -1.53 0.69
N LYS A 151 18.66 -1.53 -0.63
CA LYS A 151 19.90 -1.96 -1.30
C LYS A 151 20.71 -0.75 -1.72
N VAL A 152 22.03 -0.88 -1.67
CA VAL A 152 22.99 0.15 -2.07
C VAL A 152 23.82 -0.43 -3.21
N THR A 153 23.64 0.09 -4.42
CA THR A 153 24.40 -0.33 -5.61
C THR A 153 25.61 0.58 -5.78
N ILE A 154 26.79 0.06 -5.47
CA ILE A 154 28.05 0.80 -5.41
C ILE A 154 28.85 0.50 -6.69
N PRO A 155 29.16 1.50 -7.54
CA PRO A 155 30.04 1.32 -8.70
C PRO A 155 31.45 0.89 -8.29
N ALA A 156 32.29 0.52 -9.25
CA ALA A 156 33.72 0.27 -8.98
C ALA A 156 34.42 1.56 -8.49
N ASN A 157 35.49 1.41 -7.70
CA ASN A 157 36.29 2.53 -7.18
C ASN A 157 35.49 3.62 -6.46
N THR A 158 34.47 3.25 -5.69
CA THR A 158 33.57 4.21 -5.04
C THR A 158 33.61 4.08 -3.52
N ALA A 159 33.89 5.19 -2.84
CA ALA A 159 33.86 5.30 -1.38
C ALA A 159 32.74 6.19 -0.84
N THR A 160 32.11 6.99 -1.71
CA THR A 160 31.06 7.93 -1.35
C THR A 160 29.70 7.43 -1.83
N ILE A 161 28.74 7.35 -0.92
CA ILE A 161 27.39 6.89 -1.22
C ILE A 161 26.49 8.09 -1.53
N THR A 162 25.84 8.06 -2.68
CA THR A 162 24.89 9.09 -3.13
C THR A 162 23.46 8.56 -3.10
N ALA A 163 22.47 9.46 -3.14
CA ALA A 163 21.06 9.07 -3.14
C ALA A 163 20.69 8.16 -4.33
N ALA A 164 21.31 8.35 -5.49
CA ALA A 164 21.07 7.54 -6.69
C ALA A 164 21.53 6.08 -6.53
N MET A 165 22.44 5.80 -5.61
CA MET A 165 22.92 4.45 -5.31
C MET A 165 21.97 3.68 -4.39
N ILE A 166 21.04 4.37 -3.72
CA ILE A 166 20.15 3.80 -2.69
C ILE A 166 18.79 3.51 -3.29
N THR A 167 18.37 2.24 -3.24
CA THR A 167 17.00 1.83 -3.58
C THR A 167 16.30 1.32 -2.34
N GLY A 168 15.20 1.96 -1.95
CA GLY A 168 14.38 1.52 -0.82
C GLY A 168 13.68 0.20 -1.12
N LEU A 169 13.71 -0.73 -0.17
CA LEU A 169 13.04 -2.04 -0.25
C LEU A 169 11.99 -2.25 0.86
N ARG A 170 11.76 -1.22 1.67
CA ARG A 170 10.82 -1.26 2.79
C ARG A 170 9.40 -1.52 2.31
N ARG A 171 8.66 -2.30 3.08
CA ARG A 171 7.23 -2.55 2.89
C ARG A 171 6.52 -2.31 4.21
N VAL A 172 5.33 -1.73 4.17
CA VAL A 172 4.51 -1.57 5.38
C VAL A 172 4.01 -2.94 5.83
N THR A 173 4.09 -3.25 7.12
CA THR A 173 3.74 -4.57 7.69
C THR A 173 2.34 -5.00 7.29
N GLN A 174 1.37 -4.10 7.41
CA GLN A 174 0.02 -4.29 6.92
C GLN A 174 -0.36 -3.06 6.10
N ALA A 175 -0.74 -3.27 4.84
CA ALA A 175 -1.23 -2.17 4.02
C ALA A 175 -2.48 -1.59 4.71
N PHE A 176 -2.42 -0.31 5.05
CA PHE A 176 -3.58 0.41 5.57
C PHE A 176 -4.66 0.36 4.49
N LYS A 177 -5.83 -0.12 4.89
CA LYS A 177 -7.04 -0.14 4.07
C LYS A 177 -8.14 0.52 4.86
N ASP A 178 -8.79 1.47 4.22
CA ASP A 178 -9.96 2.15 4.73
C ASP A 178 -10.87 2.44 3.55
N GLY A 179 -12.17 2.35 3.74
CA GLY A 179 -13.10 2.39 2.65
C GLY A 179 -14.50 2.04 3.08
N ASP A 180 -15.45 2.48 2.28
CA ASP A 180 -16.86 2.29 2.54
C ASP A 180 -17.63 2.07 1.23
N THR A 181 -18.89 1.68 1.37
CA THR A 181 -19.85 1.55 0.27
C THR A 181 -20.97 2.57 0.44
N LEU A 182 -21.06 3.48 -0.51
CA LEU A 182 -22.09 4.50 -0.58
C LEU A 182 -23.19 4.04 -1.53
N VAL A 183 -24.44 4.27 -1.14
CA VAL A 183 -25.61 3.97 -1.97
C VAL A 183 -26.39 5.26 -2.20
N ILE A 184 -26.58 5.61 -3.46
CA ILE A 184 -27.23 6.85 -3.88
C ILE A 184 -28.43 6.50 -4.76
N PHE A 185 -29.57 7.10 -4.44
CA PHE A 185 -30.80 6.99 -5.22
C PHE A 185 -31.01 8.31 -5.99
N PRO A 186 -31.12 8.28 -7.33
CA PRO A 186 -31.40 9.47 -8.10
C PRO A 186 -32.74 10.09 -7.74
N THR A 187 -32.77 11.41 -7.59
CA THR A 187 -33.99 12.16 -7.26
C THR A 187 -34.67 12.77 -8.48
N ALA A 188 -33.98 12.80 -9.61
CA ALA A 188 -34.45 13.32 -10.89
C ALA A 188 -33.82 12.53 -12.04
N GLU A 189 -34.38 12.71 -13.25
CA GLU A 189 -33.77 12.17 -14.46
C GLU A 189 -32.40 12.80 -14.70
N ASN A 190 -31.38 11.99 -14.97
CA ASN A 190 -30.07 12.45 -15.42
C ASN A 190 -29.67 11.69 -16.69
N VAL A 191 -29.60 12.44 -17.79
CA VAL A 191 -29.32 11.92 -19.12
C VAL A 191 -27.82 11.96 -19.37
N MET A 192 -27.27 10.92 -19.97
CA MET A 192 -25.85 10.83 -20.29
C MET A 192 -25.43 11.97 -21.24
N PRO A 193 -24.32 12.67 -20.94
CA PRO A 193 -23.76 13.69 -21.83
C PRO A 193 -23.37 13.15 -23.21
N VAL A 194 -23.45 14.01 -24.24
CA VAL A 194 -23.12 13.65 -25.64
C VAL A 194 -21.98 14.46 -26.26
N ALA A 195 -21.55 15.54 -25.60
CA ALA A 195 -20.54 16.49 -26.12
C ALA A 195 -19.17 16.37 -25.41
N GLY A 196 -18.98 15.34 -24.59
CA GLY A 196 -17.78 15.12 -23.78
C GLY A 196 -18.13 14.58 -22.40
N TYR A 197 -17.10 14.14 -21.66
CA TYR A 197 -17.28 13.60 -20.30
C TYR A 197 -17.90 14.66 -19.39
N GLY A 198 -19.10 14.36 -18.90
CA GLY A 198 -19.79 15.12 -17.86
C GLY A 198 -20.21 14.21 -16.72
N SER A 199 -20.67 14.80 -15.63
CA SER A 199 -21.11 14.05 -14.46
C SER A 199 -22.32 13.18 -14.77
N TRP A 200 -22.12 11.86 -14.68
CA TRP A 200 -23.15 10.85 -14.86
C TRP A 200 -22.67 9.55 -14.20
N PRO A 201 -23.55 8.81 -13.49
CA PRO A 201 -24.99 9.03 -13.33
C PRO A 201 -25.35 10.10 -12.29
N LEU A 202 -24.41 10.67 -11.56
CA LEU A 202 -24.69 11.60 -10.47
C LEU A 202 -24.90 13.05 -10.95
N THR A 203 -25.87 13.74 -10.35
CA THR A 203 -25.95 15.20 -10.44
C THR A 203 -24.90 15.88 -9.55
N ALA A 204 -24.64 17.18 -9.75
CA ALA A 204 -23.66 17.92 -8.96
C ALA A 204 -23.93 17.86 -7.44
N ALA A 205 -25.20 17.91 -7.03
CA ALA A 205 -25.60 17.87 -5.62
C ALA A 205 -25.51 16.46 -4.99
N GLN A 206 -25.36 15.41 -5.80
CA GLN A 206 -25.34 14.02 -5.33
C GLN A 206 -23.92 13.42 -5.31
N LYS A 207 -22.91 14.21 -5.65
CA LYS A 207 -21.52 13.74 -5.61
C LYS A 207 -21.09 13.50 -4.16
N PRO A 208 -20.72 12.27 -3.78
CA PRO A 208 -20.29 12.04 -2.42
C PRO A 208 -18.92 12.65 -2.18
N THR A 209 -18.75 13.14 -0.95
CA THR A 209 -17.48 13.65 -0.44
C THR A 209 -16.93 12.65 0.56
N VAL A 210 -15.64 12.34 0.47
CA VAL A 210 -14.96 11.39 1.34
C VAL A 210 -13.69 12.01 1.90
N SER A 211 -13.45 11.83 3.20
CA SER A 211 -12.24 12.32 3.85
C SER A 211 -11.06 11.40 3.53
N VAL A 212 -9.95 11.98 3.09
CA VAL A 212 -8.76 11.22 2.68
C VAL A 212 -7.82 11.02 3.87
N PRO A 213 -7.53 9.77 4.28
CA PRO A 213 -6.60 9.53 5.38
C PRO A 213 -5.19 10.05 5.09
N VAL A 214 -4.49 10.53 6.14
CA VAL A 214 -3.13 11.08 6.04
C VAL A 214 -2.09 10.11 5.47
N TRP A 215 -2.36 8.80 5.56
CA TRP A 215 -1.47 7.74 5.07
C TRP A 215 -1.77 7.27 3.64
N ALA A 216 -2.89 7.70 3.03
CA ALA A 216 -3.36 7.15 1.77
C ALA A 216 -2.46 7.58 0.59
N THR A 217 -2.06 6.59 -0.23
CA THR A 217 -1.25 6.83 -1.45
C THR A 217 -2.02 6.54 -2.73
N SER A 218 -3.13 5.80 -2.64
CA SER A 218 -4.05 5.57 -3.75
C SER A 218 -5.47 5.27 -3.26
N VAL A 219 -6.46 5.47 -4.12
CA VAL A 219 -7.85 5.02 -3.91
C VAL A 219 -8.31 4.21 -5.11
N THR A 220 -9.03 3.11 -4.85
CA THR A 220 -9.78 2.38 -5.87
C THR A 220 -11.25 2.72 -5.72
N ILE A 221 -11.93 3.07 -6.81
CA ILE A 221 -13.35 3.40 -6.84
C ILE A 221 -14.04 2.43 -7.79
N GLN A 222 -15.04 1.73 -7.29
CA GLN A 222 -15.92 0.87 -8.06
C GLN A 222 -17.32 1.48 -8.05
N ALA A 223 -17.85 1.76 -9.24
CA ALA A 223 -19.24 2.16 -9.42
C ALA A 223 -20.03 0.99 -9.99
N THR A 224 -21.19 0.72 -9.41
CA THR A 224 -22.21 -0.17 -9.96
C THR A 224 -23.51 0.63 -10.05
N VAL A 225 -24.06 0.75 -11.26
CA VAL A 225 -25.28 1.49 -11.54
C VAL A 225 -26.31 0.50 -12.04
N THR A 226 -27.39 0.33 -11.30
CA THR A 226 -28.50 -0.56 -11.65
C THR A 226 -29.71 0.27 -12.11
N GLY A 227 -30.54 -0.34 -12.96
CA GLY A 227 -31.76 0.29 -13.44
C GLY A 227 -31.54 1.37 -14.50
N VAL A 228 -30.37 1.44 -15.13
CA VAL A 228 -30.09 2.43 -16.19
C VAL A 228 -31.00 2.18 -17.39
N VAL A 229 -31.78 3.18 -17.77
CA VAL A 229 -32.66 3.13 -18.93
C VAL A 229 -31.83 3.40 -20.18
N TYR A 230 -31.78 2.43 -21.08
CA TYR A 230 -31.34 2.62 -22.45
C TYR A 230 -32.54 2.86 -23.36
N THR A 231 -32.51 3.96 -24.11
CA THR A 231 -33.46 4.24 -25.19
C THR A 231 -32.76 4.02 -26.52
N LYS A 232 -33.30 3.11 -27.33
CA LYS A 232 -32.74 2.73 -28.64
C LYS A 232 -32.67 3.95 -29.56
N GLY A 233 -31.57 4.06 -30.29
CA GLY A 233 -31.40 5.03 -31.37
C GLY A 233 -32.12 4.63 -32.65
N THR A 234 -32.23 5.56 -33.59
CA THR A 234 -32.95 5.36 -34.86
C THR A 234 -32.10 4.81 -36.00
N ASN A 235 -30.76 4.84 -35.85
CA ASN A 235 -29.86 4.69 -36.99
C ASN A 235 -29.34 3.27 -37.24
N GLY A 236 -29.86 2.25 -36.55
CA GLY A 236 -29.47 0.84 -36.76
C GLY A 236 -27.97 0.56 -36.53
N THR A 237 -27.29 1.39 -35.74
CA THR A 237 -25.90 1.23 -35.33
C THR A 237 -25.83 1.07 -33.81
N ASP A 238 -24.84 0.31 -33.34
CA ASP A 238 -24.52 0.20 -31.92
C ASP A 238 -24.34 1.58 -31.29
N SER A 239 -24.85 1.72 -30.07
CA SER A 239 -24.59 2.89 -29.25
C SER A 239 -23.49 2.56 -28.26
N LYS A 240 -22.48 3.44 -28.19
CA LYS A 240 -21.32 3.27 -27.30
C LYS A 240 -21.18 4.47 -26.40
N ALA A 241 -20.82 4.23 -25.15
CA ALA A 241 -20.50 5.27 -24.19
C ALA A 241 -19.25 4.93 -23.40
N GLY A 242 -18.45 5.96 -23.17
CA GLY A 242 -17.32 5.93 -22.27
C GLY A 242 -17.74 6.28 -20.86
N ALA A 243 -17.28 5.52 -19.88
CA ALA A 243 -17.45 5.80 -18.46
C ALA A 243 -16.08 5.92 -17.78
N ARG A 244 -16.00 6.79 -16.76
CA ARG A 244 -14.84 6.90 -15.89
C ARG A 244 -15.19 7.29 -14.47
N THR A 245 -14.32 6.93 -13.54
CA THR A 245 -14.33 7.45 -12.17
C THR A 245 -13.42 8.67 -12.11
N GLY A 246 -13.83 9.70 -11.40
CA GLY A 246 -13.04 10.88 -11.06
C GLY A 246 -12.90 10.99 -9.54
N PHE A 247 -11.77 11.50 -9.07
CA PHE A 247 -11.48 11.67 -7.64
C PHE A 247 -10.70 12.96 -7.38
N GLY A 248 -11.28 13.90 -6.65
CA GLY A 248 -10.67 15.22 -6.44
C GLY A 248 -10.41 15.92 -7.77
N SER A 249 -9.15 16.25 -8.05
CA SER A 249 -8.71 16.81 -9.34
C SER A 249 -8.26 15.75 -10.37
N SER A 250 -8.37 14.46 -10.05
CA SER A 250 -7.95 13.35 -10.92
C SER A 250 -9.10 12.87 -11.79
N ASP A 251 -9.02 13.17 -13.09
CA ASP A 251 -9.89 12.65 -14.14
C ASP A 251 -9.08 11.77 -15.11
N PRO A 252 -9.00 10.45 -14.88
CA PRO A 252 -8.24 9.53 -15.73
C PRO A 252 -8.85 9.42 -17.15
N SER A 253 -8.16 8.70 -18.03
CA SER A 253 -8.75 8.23 -19.28
C SER A 253 -9.97 7.34 -19.00
N GLU A 254 -10.73 7.05 -20.06
CA GLU A 254 -11.82 6.07 -20.04
C GLU A 254 -11.40 4.78 -19.31
N ASN A 255 -12.24 4.33 -18.36
CA ASN A 255 -11.98 3.11 -17.59
C ASN A 255 -13.20 2.16 -17.53
N GLY A 256 -14.25 2.48 -18.30
CA GLY A 256 -15.40 1.63 -18.54
C GLY A 256 -16.00 1.93 -19.92
N ILE A 257 -16.54 0.89 -20.57
CA ILE A 257 -17.22 0.99 -21.85
C ILE A 257 -18.63 0.41 -21.68
N ILE A 258 -19.63 1.15 -22.13
CA ILE A 258 -21.02 0.74 -22.19
C ILE A 258 -21.39 0.58 -23.67
N ILE A 259 -21.92 -0.57 -24.05
CA ILE A 259 -22.36 -0.87 -25.41
C ILE A 259 -23.79 -1.39 -25.35
N GLN A 260 -24.59 -0.95 -26.31
CA GLN A 260 -25.92 -1.48 -26.60
C GLN A 260 -25.99 -1.69 -28.10
N ASP A 261 -26.33 -2.90 -28.50
CA ASP A 261 -26.27 -3.33 -29.90
C ASP A 261 -27.43 -2.72 -30.69
N ALA A 262 -27.26 -2.62 -32.00
CA ALA A 262 -28.29 -2.08 -32.88
C ALA A 262 -29.64 -2.82 -32.77
N GLU A 263 -29.62 -4.09 -32.40
CA GLU A 263 -30.77 -4.98 -32.26
C GLU A 263 -31.56 -4.74 -30.97
N ASP A 264 -30.91 -4.22 -29.92
CA ASP A 264 -31.53 -4.04 -28.60
C ASP A 264 -32.76 -3.12 -28.67
N SER A 265 -33.85 -3.49 -27.99
CA SER A 265 -35.15 -2.80 -28.07
C SER A 265 -35.35 -1.68 -27.04
N GLY A 266 -34.31 -1.37 -26.26
CA GLY A 266 -34.40 -0.46 -25.11
C GLY A 266 -34.89 -1.19 -23.85
N GLY A 267 -34.44 -0.74 -22.69
CA GLY A 267 -34.70 -1.44 -21.43
C GLY A 267 -33.90 -0.90 -20.26
N ARG A 268 -33.96 -1.60 -19.12
CA ARG A 268 -33.18 -1.29 -17.93
C ARG A 268 -32.02 -2.26 -17.77
N TYR A 269 -30.82 -1.72 -17.57
CA TYR A 269 -29.59 -2.48 -17.52
C TYR A 269 -28.77 -2.12 -16.27
N THR A 270 -27.82 -2.99 -15.96
CA THR A 270 -26.84 -2.77 -14.90
C THR A 270 -25.46 -2.62 -15.53
N TYR A 271 -24.73 -1.60 -15.10
CA TYR A 271 -23.36 -1.35 -15.54
C TYR A 271 -22.45 -1.22 -14.34
N SER A 272 -21.19 -1.60 -14.51
CA SER A 272 -20.16 -1.36 -13.52
C SER A 272 -18.86 -0.96 -14.18
N TRP A 273 -18.10 -0.12 -13.48
CA TRP A 273 -16.76 0.26 -13.89
C TRP A 273 -15.89 0.55 -12.68
N LEU A 274 -14.58 0.47 -12.87
CA LEU A 274 -13.57 0.53 -11.83
C LEU A 274 -12.48 1.50 -12.26
N GLY A 275 -12.05 2.36 -11.35
CA GLY A 275 -10.86 3.17 -11.54
C GLY A 275 -9.97 3.22 -10.31
N LYS A 276 -8.70 3.50 -10.57
CA LYS A 276 -7.68 3.70 -9.55
C LYS A 276 -7.09 5.09 -9.70
N HIS A 277 -6.99 5.82 -8.59
CA HIS A 277 -6.45 7.16 -8.54
C HIS A 277 -5.25 7.21 -7.60
N LEU A 278 -4.24 7.98 -7.98
CA LEU A 278 -3.12 8.31 -7.10
C LEU A 278 -3.54 9.44 -6.16
N ILE A 279 -3.03 9.42 -4.93
CA ILE A 279 -3.30 10.44 -3.92
C ILE A 279 -2.04 11.23 -3.65
N ASP A 280 -2.06 12.47 -4.14
CA ASP A 280 -1.03 13.45 -3.87
C ASP A 280 -1.05 13.89 -2.41
N ALA A 281 0.10 14.32 -1.91
CA ALA A 281 0.23 14.74 -0.52
C ALA A 281 -0.73 15.90 -0.15
N SER A 282 -1.08 16.76 -1.12
CA SER A 282 -2.02 17.88 -0.93
C SER A 282 -3.49 17.47 -0.76
N MET A 283 -3.85 16.24 -1.16
CA MET A 283 -5.21 15.72 -1.00
C MET A 283 -5.43 15.03 0.35
N ARG A 284 -4.35 14.72 1.08
CA ARG A 284 -4.41 13.99 2.34
C ARG A 284 -4.90 14.90 3.46
N ASP A 285 -5.69 14.35 4.38
CA ASP A 285 -6.34 15.10 5.47
C ASP A 285 -7.29 16.21 4.96
N THR A 286 -7.83 16.01 3.76
CA THR A 286 -8.84 16.88 3.16
C THR A 286 -9.99 16.04 2.63
N ASP A 287 -11.12 16.71 2.42
CA ASP A 287 -12.30 16.12 1.82
C ASP A 287 -12.21 16.18 0.29
N GLN A 288 -12.36 15.03 -0.35
CA GLN A 288 -12.29 14.89 -1.81
C GLN A 288 -13.61 14.37 -2.36
N VAL A 289 -13.99 14.88 -3.52
CA VAL A 289 -15.24 14.50 -4.18
C VAL A 289 -15.01 13.32 -5.10
N ILE A 290 -15.87 12.30 -5.02
CA ILE A 290 -15.95 11.24 -6.03
C ILE A 290 -16.92 11.70 -7.12
N ASN A 291 -16.43 11.75 -8.35
CA ASN A 291 -17.20 12.21 -9.50
C ASN A 291 -17.24 11.13 -10.58
N LEU A 292 -18.36 10.45 -10.74
CA LEU A 292 -18.55 9.55 -11.88
C LEU A 292 -18.85 10.38 -13.13
N GLN A 293 -18.19 10.05 -14.23
CA GLN A 293 -18.38 10.74 -15.50
C GLN A 293 -18.65 9.74 -16.62
N ALA A 294 -19.47 10.15 -17.58
CA ALA A 294 -19.66 9.41 -18.82
C ALA A 294 -19.91 10.35 -19.99
N THR A 295 -19.75 9.82 -21.19
CA THR A 295 -20.17 10.46 -22.44
C THR A 295 -20.58 9.40 -23.45
N ARG A 296 -21.62 9.66 -24.23
CA ARG A 296 -21.87 8.89 -25.44
C ARG A 296 -20.76 9.19 -26.43
N SER A 297 -20.07 8.14 -26.88
CA SER A 297 -18.95 8.22 -27.81
C SER A 297 -19.36 7.83 -29.24
N ALA A 298 -20.40 7.03 -29.41
CA ALA A 298 -20.94 6.66 -30.72
C ALA A 298 -22.43 6.29 -30.69
N GLY A 299 -23.05 6.27 -31.88
CA GLY A 299 -24.45 5.90 -32.06
C GLY A 299 -25.46 6.98 -31.65
N THR A 300 -26.74 6.63 -31.71
CA THR A 300 -27.86 7.56 -31.44
C THR A 300 -28.73 7.16 -30.26
N GLY A 301 -28.53 5.96 -29.70
CA GLY A 301 -29.15 5.57 -28.45
C GLY A 301 -28.65 6.41 -27.29
N ASN A 302 -29.38 6.36 -26.18
CA ASN A 302 -29.07 7.19 -25.03
C ASN A 302 -29.31 6.43 -23.72
N TRP A 303 -28.49 6.75 -22.71
CA TRP A 303 -28.62 6.21 -21.37
C TRP A 303 -29.09 7.31 -20.44
N LYS A 304 -30.03 6.97 -19.58
CA LYS A 304 -30.48 7.85 -18.51
C LYS A 304 -30.72 7.06 -17.24
N ILE A 305 -30.61 7.75 -16.13
CA ILE A 305 -30.98 7.26 -14.81
C ILE A 305 -32.14 8.10 -14.28
N ASP A 306 -32.96 7.49 -13.45
CA ASP A 306 -34.16 8.08 -12.86
C ASP A 306 -34.39 7.54 -11.45
N ASN A 307 -35.53 7.86 -10.84
CA ASN A 307 -35.89 7.45 -9.48
C ASN A 307 -36.06 5.93 -9.28
N GLN A 308 -36.03 5.12 -10.35
CA GLN A 308 -36.02 3.66 -10.29
C GLN A 308 -34.62 3.07 -10.44
N SER A 309 -33.59 3.91 -10.52
CA SER A 309 -32.19 3.51 -10.61
C SER A 309 -31.52 3.54 -9.24
N GLN A 310 -30.42 2.82 -9.07
CA GLN A 310 -29.60 2.85 -7.87
C GLN A 310 -28.12 2.90 -8.25
N ILE A 311 -27.35 3.69 -7.52
CA ILE A 311 -25.92 3.87 -7.73
C ILE A 311 -25.20 3.43 -6.47
N MET A 312 -24.40 2.37 -6.57
CA MET A 312 -23.51 1.92 -5.51
C MET A 312 -22.08 2.34 -5.85
N ILE A 313 -21.42 3.03 -4.93
CA ILE A 313 -20.01 3.43 -5.05
C ILE A 313 -19.26 2.83 -3.89
N ARG A 314 -18.36 1.90 -4.18
CA ARG A 314 -17.40 1.39 -3.21
C ARG A 314 -16.07 2.09 -3.44
N TYR A 315 -15.49 2.65 -2.38
CA TYR A 315 -14.15 3.20 -2.43
C TYR A 315 -13.24 2.50 -1.41
N GLU A 316 -11.96 2.35 -1.74
CA GLU A 316 -10.95 1.77 -0.84
C GLU A 316 -9.63 2.52 -1.00
N PHE A 317 -9.25 3.24 0.04
CA PHE A 317 -7.93 3.83 0.23
C PHE A 317 -6.91 2.74 0.53
N ARG A 318 -5.70 2.90 -0.02
CA ARG A 318 -4.57 2.02 0.24
C ARG A 318 -3.33 2.82 0.60
N GLY A 319 -2.67 2.40 1.68
CA GLY A 319 -1.37 2.87 2.11
C GLY A 319 -0.29 1.81 1.86
N GLY A 320 0.83 2.22 1.26
CA GLY A 320 1.96 1.35 0.98
C GLY A 320 3.04 2.09 0.20
N ALA A 321 4.31 1.67 0.39
CA ALA A 321 5.41 2.15 -0.42
C ALA A 321 5.20 1.73 -1.89
N GLN A 322 5.39 2.69 -2.80
CA GLN A 322 5.48 2.42 -4.25
C GLN A 322 6.72 1.59 -4.57
#